data_AF-A0A7D9KYH0-F1
#
_entry.id   AF-A0A7D9KYH0-F1
#
_cell.length_a   1.000
_cell.length_b   1.000
_cell.length_c   1.000
_cell.angle_alpha   90.00
_cell.angle_beta   90.00
_cell.angle_gamma   90.00
#
_symmetry.space_group_name_H-M   'P 1'
#
loop_
_entity.id
_entity.type
_entity.pdbx_description
1 polymer ?
#
loop_
_entity_poly.entity_id
_entity_poly.type
_entity_poly.pdbx_seq_one_letter_code
_entity_poly.pdbx_strand_id
1 'polypeptide(L)'
;MSNKRKATWDRLKQQMANKRTAPDANRKAKGSSAPHEIIVQRLASEPDNKQTFRPVQPREFVDFPYEDLSLANLKKACAAHFALPAMTCDVLVSNKGPSATNIKQIPHRKDKVYLVRFVVGQEDNSVSSVYPGQDCSVTSVFDTNSSRRSNTQSEKRYSPSSGPMEPKGTYKRPSMDTQFPASVSIDALLKAGKLVKPKLKNKVTLTFEEFDVATQKWTDMVEVVCNVEKEKFASGGFRDAYNATLTSNSVTEHLGNKWVVKLYNAKAVASITGAMQTTVENHCRKQVQMHAVARHVTKKFKSLLPREFGECFQYNRCYYTTIDGQPATIEEFVPGSFVKLINNNGIIIPVPDDDDDFKELLQKAECLVHHSYQSSNTKFMLLDIQGMGYKLFDPEIATKEVLDVESNEVYFCCGNCSSVGIDAFLATHKCNKFCGMMKLAENKMFIEVD
;
A
#
# COMPACT_ATOMS: atom_id res chain seq x y z
N MET A 1 -33.93 -38.32 7.42
CA MET A 1 -33.02 -37.17 7.55
C MET A 1 -32.86 -36.85 9.04
N SER A 2 -31.63 -36.80 9.54
CA SER A 2 -31.30 -36.88 10.98
C SER A 2 -31.86 -35.71 11.82
N ASN A 3 -32.55 -36.06 12.93
CA ASN A 3 -33.14 -35.16 13.94
C ASN A 3 -32.18 -34.07 14.46
N LYS A 4 -30.86 -34.26 14.35
CA LYS A 4 -29.87 -33.25 14.73
C LYS A 4 -29.92 -31.99 13.86
N ARG A 5 -30.22 -32.09 12.56
CA ARG A 5 -30.28 -30.90 11.68
C ARG A 5 -31.51 -30.04 11.97
N LYS A 6 -32.63 -30.65 12.35
CA LYS A 6 -33.87 -29.94 12.71
C LYS A 6 -33.69 -29.17 14.04
N ALA A 7 -33.12 -29.81 15.05
CA ALA A 7 -32.82 -29.17 16.33
C ALA A 7 -31.85 -27.98 16.20
N THR A 8 -30.82 -28.09 15.34
CA THR A 8 -29.92 -26.97 15.04
C THR A 8 -30.63 -25.83 14.32
N TRP A 9 -31.59 -26.15 13.44
CA TRP A 9 -32.33 -25.15 12.68
C TRP A 9 -33.39 -24.43 13.51
N ASP A 10 -34.04 -25.14 14.41
CA ASP A 10 -34.99 -24.55 15.36
C ASP A 10 -34.26 -23.68 16.39
N ARG A 11 -33.07 -24.10 16.86
CA ARG A 11 -32.20 -23.26 17.70
C ARG A 11 -31.74 -21.99 16.99
N LEU A 12 -31.43 -22.06 15.69
CA LEU A 12 -31.04 -20.87 14.93
C LEU A 12 -32.22 -19.91 14.72
N LYS A 13 -33.42 -20.45 14.44
CA LYS A 13 -34.65 -19.65 14.35
C LYS A 13 -35.00 -18.97 15.67
N GLN A 14 -34.84 -19.65 16.80
CA GLN A 14 -35.08 -19.08 18.13
C GLN A 14 -34.07 -17.99 18.47
N GLN A 15 -32.80 -18.16 18.10
CA GLN A 15 -31.77 -17.11 18.24
C GLN A 15 -32.04 -15.89 17.35
N MET A 16 -32.59 -16.09 16.14
CA MET A 16 -32.99 -14.99 15.25
C MET A 16 -34.27 -14.28 15.72
N ALA A 17 -35.20 -14.98 16.37
CA ALA A 17 -36.40 -14.39 16.97
C ALA A 17 -36.05 -13.57 18.23
N ASN A 18 -35.14 -14.08 19.08
CA ASN A 18 -34.66 -13.37 20.27
C ASN A 18 -33.84 -12.11 19.92
N LYS A 19 -33.20 -12.06 18.74
CA LYS A 19 -32.55 -10.83 18.22
C LYS A 19 -33.54 -9.80 17.66
N ARG A 20 -34.81 -10.15 17.48
CA ARG A 20 -35.85 -9.25 16.96
C ARG A 20 -36.86 -8.78 18.02
N THR A 21 -36.76 -9.23 19.26
CA THR A 21 -37.65 -8.80 20.34
C THR A 21 -36.91 -8.51 21.64
N ALA A 22 -36.80 -7.20 21.91
CA ALA A 22 -36.69 -6.51 23.20
C ALA A 22 -35.47 -5.54 23.25
N PRO A 23 -35.72 -4.22 23.30
CA PRO A 23 -34.71 -3.25 23.68
C PRO A 23 -34.45 -3.38 25.19
N ASP A 24 -33.18 -3.24 25.58
CA ASP A 24 -32.75 -3.24 26.96
C ASP A 24 -33.41 -2.06 27.71
N ALA A 25 -34.37 -2.39 28.58
CA ALA A 25 -35.18 -1.44 29.31
C ALA A 25 -34.40 -0.88 30.50
N ASN A 26 -33.31 -0.14 30.26
CA ASN A 26 -32.73 0.71 31.30
C ASN A 26 -31.80 1.85 30.81
N ARG A 27 -32.09 2.46 29.66
CA ARG A 27 -31.49 3.76 29.29
C ARG A 27 -32.58 4.80 29.09
N LYS A 28 -32.79 5.59 30.15
CA LYS A 28 -33.61 6.81 30.13
C LYS A 28 -33.14 7.76 29.02
N ALA A 29 -34.13 8.36 28.36
CA ALA A 29 -34.02 9.19 27.17
C ALA A 29 -33.14 10.45 27.33
N LYS A 30 -32.28 10.72 26.33
CA LYS A 30 -32.08 12.02 25.66
C LYS A 30 -30.96 11.92 24.58
N GLY A 31 -31.27 12.32 23.36
CA GLY A 31 -30.33 12.49 22.23
C GLY A 31 -30.23 11.29 21.28
N SER A 32 -30.44 11.49 19.98
CA SER A 32 -30.26 10.43 18.98
C SER A 32 -28.78 10.01 18.96
N SER A 33 -28.44 8.79 19.37
CA SER A 33 -27.05 8.33 19.27
C SER A 33 -26.63 8.34 17.80
N ALA A 34 -25.49 8.93 17.50
CA ALA A 34 -24.95 8.91 16.16
C ALA A 34 -24.70 7.47 15.67
N PRO A 35 -24.80 7.22 14.37
CA PRO A 35 -24.47 5.91 13.81
C PRO A 35 -22.96 5.66 13.91
N HIS A 36 -22.53 4.42 14.18
CA HIS A 36 -21.10 4.04 14.15
C HIS A 36 -20.46 4.14 12.76
N GLU A 37 -21.28 4.18 11.70
CA GLU A 37 -20.84 4.20 10.31
C GLU A 37 -21.86 4.98 9.46
N ILE A 38 -21.36 5.80 8.52
CA ILE A 38 -22.14 6.59 7.57
C ILE A 38 -21.75 6.24 6.12
N ILE A 39 -22.64 6.49 5.17
CA ILE A 39 -22.36 6.29 3.73
C ILE A 39 -22.03 7.65 3.12
N VAL A 40 -20.91 7.75 2.42
CA VAL A 40 -20.45 8.99 1.79
C VAL A 40 -20.31 8.78 0.28
N GLN A 41 -20.89 9.70 -0.48
CA GLN A 41 -20.68 9.85 -1.91
C GLN A 41 -19.74 11.03 -2.13
N ARG A 42 -18.51 10.76 -2.53
CA ARG A 42 -17.59 11.82 -2.92
C ARG A 42 -17.95 12.35 -4.30
N LEU A 43 -18.01 13.67 -4.42
CA LEU A 43 -18.28 14.40 -5.65
C LEU A 43 -17.06 15.23 -6.05
N ALA A 44 -17.02 15.65 -7.32
CA ALA A 44 -16.03 16.57 -7.85
C ALA A 44 -16.04 17.90 -7.06
N SER A 45 -14.89 18.56 -6.98
CA SER A 45 -14.77 19.87 -6.33
C SER A 45 -15.59 20.94 -7.05
N GLU A 46 -15.53 20.91 -8.39
CA GLU A 46 -16.26 21.82 -9.28
C GLU A 46 -17.46 21.14 -9.95
N PRO A 47 -18.54 21.89 -10.20
CA PRO A 47 -19.69 21.36 -10.93
C PRO A 47 -19.41 21.29 -12.43
N ASP A 48 -20.14 20.41 -13.13
CA ASP A 48 -20.10 20.37 -14.60
C ASP A 48 -20.85 21.57 -15.24
N ASN A 49 -20.84 21.65 -16.58
CA ASN A 49 -21.52 22.70 -17.35
C ASN A 49 -23.04 22.80 -17.08
N LYS A 50 -23.63 21.80 -16.41
CA LYS A 50 -25.04 21.76 -16.00
C LYS A 50 -25.20 22.01 -14.49
N GLN A 51 -24.19 22.62 -13.86
CA GLN A 51 -24.15 22.94 -12.43
C GLN A 51 -24.31 21.70 -11.53
N THR A 52 -23.89 20.53 -12.02
CA THR A 52 -24.05 19.25 -11.33
C THR A 52 -22.69 18.72 -10.88
N PHE A 53 -22.56 18.44 -9.59
CA PHE A 53 -21.37 17.83 -9.01
C PHE A 53 -21.40 16.33 -9.27
N ARG A 54 -20.44 15.84 -10.07
CA ARG A 54 -20.40 14.42 -10.47
C ARG A 54 -19.71 13.55 -9.43
N PRO A 55 -20.19 12.33 -9.18
CA PRO A 55 -19.46 11.33 -8.42
C PRO A 55 -18.06 11.10 -8.99
N VAL A 56 -17.03 11.21 -8.14
CA VAL A 56 -15.64 10.90 -8.52
C VAL A 56 -15.25 9.46 -8.21
N GLN A 57 -16.02 8.80 -7.34
CA GLN A 57 -15.80 7.41 -6.94
C GLN A 57 -17.13 6.77 -6.48
N PRO A 58 -17.20 5.43 -6.33
CA PRO A 58 -18.34 4.75 -5.72
C PRO A 58 -18.59 5.21 -4.27
N ARG A 59 -19.78 4.95 -3.74
CA ARG A 59 -20.10 5.25 -2.33
C ARG A 59 -19.22 4.42 -1.39
N GLU A 60 -18.80 5.04 -0.31
CA GLU A 60 -17.97 4.41 0.71
C GLU A 60 -18.65 4.45 2.07
N PHE A 61 -18.36 3.44 2.88
CA PHE A 61 -18.69 3.44 4.29
C PHE A 61 -17.57 4.15 5.04
N VAL A 62 -17.93 5.14 5.84
CA VAL A 62 -17.02 5.98 6.61
C VAL A 62 -17.29 5.75 8.08
N ASP A 63 -16.25 5.35 8.81
CA ASP A 63 -16.29 5.20 10.26
C ASP A 63 -16.67 6.54 10.91
N PHE A 64 -17.64 6.50 11.82
CA PHE A 64 -18.11 7.69 12.52
C PHE A 64 -17.93 7.51 14.02
N PRO A 65 -16.75 7.88 14.57
CA PRO A 65 -16.40 7.63 15.97
C PRO A 65 -16.97 8.67 16.95
N TYR A 66 -17.90 9.53 16.52
CA TYR A 66 -18.46 10.62 17.33
C TYR A 66 -19.82 10.25 17.93
N GLU A 67 -20.12 10.75 19.12
CA GLU A 67 -21.38 10.44 19.82
C GLU A 67 -22.60 11.17 19.21
N ASP A 68 -22.38 12.36 18.64
CA ASP A 68 -23.40 13.21 18.04
C ASP A 68 -23.20 13.42 16.53
N LEU A 69 -24.32 13.35 15.79
CA LEU A 69 -24.36 13.57 14.34
C LEU A 69 -24.48 15.07 14.05
N SER A 70 -23.35 15.77 14.09
CA SER A 70 -23.22 17.17 13.69
C SER A 70 -22.52 17.32 12.34
N LEU A 71 -22.71 18.46 11.67
CA LEU A 71 -22.05 18.74 10.39
C LEU A 71 -20.52 18.81 10.56
N ALA A 72 -20.04 19.34 11.69
CA ALA A 72 -18.61 19.39 12.01
C ALA A 72 -18.00 18.00 12.19
N ASN A 73 -18.66 17.11 12.92
CA ASN A 73 -18.20 15.72 13.10
C ASN A 73 -18.26 14.94 11.78
N LEU A 74 -19.27 15.19 10.95
CA LEU A 74 -19.36 14.61 9.61
C LEU A 74 -18.19 15.03 8.72
N LYS A 75 -17.86 16.33 8.71
CA LYS A 75 -16.70 16.85 7.99
C LYS A 75 -15.41 16.21 8.48
N LYS A 76 -15.21 16.11 9.81
CA LYS A 76 -14.02 15.47 10.41
C LYS A 76 -13.93 13.98 10.09
N ALA A 77 -15.03 13.23 10.15
CA ALA A 77 -15.06 11.80 9.81
C ALA A 77 -14.70 11.57 8.33
N CYS A 78 -15.31 12.33 7.42
CA CYS A 78 -15.01 12.25 5.99
C CYS A 78 -13.57 12.66 5.69
N ALA A 79 -13.09 13.73 6.32
CA ALA A 79 -11.72 14.22 6.17
C ALA A 79 -10.68 13.19 6.64
N ALA A 80 -10.89 12.56 7.79
CA ALA A 80 -10.04 11.48 8.27
C ALA A 80 -10.03 10.28 7.33
N HIS A 81 -11.21 9.85 6.85
CA HIS A 81 -11.33 8.72 5.92
C HIS A 81 -10.64 8.95 4.58
N PHE A 82 -10.73 10.17 4.05
CA PHE A 82 -10.11 10.54 2.77
C PHE A 82 -8.69 11.12 2.92
N ALA A 83 -8.14 11.14 4.13
CA ALA A 83 -6.83 11.72 4.45
C ALA A 83 -6.66 13.18 3.95
N LEU A 84 -7.71 14.00 4.12
CA LEU A 84 -7.75 15.41 3.71
C LEU A 84 -8.05 16.31 4.92
N PRO A 85 -7.69 17.60 4.90
CA PRO A 85 -8.01 18.52 5.99
C PRO A 85 -9.53 18.69 6.18
N ALA A 86 -10.00 18.73 7.43
CA ALA A 86 -11.43 18.91 7.72
C ALA A 86 -12.02 20.22 7.17
N MET A 87 -11.18 21.25 7.01
CA MET A 87 -11.56 22.55 6.47
C MET A 87 -11.85 22.55 4.96
N THR A 88 -11.31 21.58 4.22
CA THR A 88 -11.58 21.45 2.77
C THR A 88 -12.85 20.66 2.50
N CYS A 89 -13.41 19.99 3.52
CA CYS A 89 -14.59 19.15 3.41
C CYS A 89 -15.88 20.00 3.37
N ASP A 90 -16.55 19.97 2.22
CA ASP A 90 -17.85 20.61 2.01
C ASP A 90 -18.94 19.55 1.78
N VAL A 91 -20.09 19.73 2.42
CA VAL A 91 -21.19 18.75 2.42
C VAL A 91 -22.34 19.36 1.65
N LEU A 92 -22.85 18.71 0.61
CA LEU A 92 -23.91 19.25 -0.23
C LEU A 92 -25.30 18.73 0.16
N VAL A 93 -26.31 19.59 0.01
CA VAL A 93 -27.73 19.22 0.22
C VAL A 93 -28.23 18.28 -0.88
N SER A 94 -27.75 18.46 -2.12
CA SER A 94 -28.01 17.58 -3.26
C SER A 94 -26.85 17.67 -4.26
N ASN A 95 -26.85 16.82 -5.29
CA ASN A 95 -25.83 16.85 -6.35
C ASN A 95 -25.88 18.11 -7.24
N LYS A 96 -26.87 18.99 -7.06
CA LYS A 96 -27.00 20.31 -7.70
C LYS A 96 -27.17 21.44 -6.68
N GLY A 97 -27.24 21.09 -5.40
CA GLY A 97 -27.70 21.96 -4.33
C GLY A 97 -26.54 22.63 -3.61
N PRO A 98 -26.82 23.69 -2.83
CA PRO A 98 -25.80 24.43 -2.13
C PRO A 98 -25.13 23.58 -1.04
N SER A 99 -24.00 24.09 -0.54
CA SER A 99 -23.37 23.62 0.68
C SER A 99 -24.36 23.65 1.84
N ALA A 100 -24.43 22.56 2.59
CA ALA A 100 -25.22 22.44 3.79
C ALA A 100 -24.59 23.28 4.90
N THR A 101 -25.36 24.19 5.49
CA THR A 101 -24.98 24.97 6.67
C THR A 101 -25.46 24.32 7.97
N ASN A 102 -26.40 23.38 7.87
CA ASN A 102 -26.92 22.63 9.01
C ASN A 102 -27.28 21.18 8.61
N ILE A 103 -26.98 20.22 9.48
CA ILE A 103 -27.29 18.79 9.28
C ILE A 103 -28.79 18.53 9.01
N LYS A 104 -29.68 19.40 9.50
CA LYS A 104 -31.14 19.29 9.28
C LYS A 104 -31.55 19.52 7.82
N GLN A 105 -30.73 20.19 7.02
CA GLN A 105 -31.00 20.50 5.61
C GLN A 105 -30.85 19.29 4.69
N ILE A 106 -30.21 18.21 5.15
CA ILE A 106 -29.91 17.04 4.33
C ILE A 106 -31.16 16.13 4.25
N PRO A 107 -31.78 15.99 3.05
CA PRO A 107 -33.08 15.33 2.89
C PRO A 107 -33.03 13.82 3.17
N HIS A 108 -31.90 13.17 2.93
CA HIS A 108 -31.70 11.72 3.06
C HIS A 108 -30.94 11.29 4.33
N ARG A 109 -30.93 12.10 5.40
CA ARG A 109 -30.18 11.77 6.63
C ARG A 109 -30.55 10.42 7.27
N LYS A 110 -31.76 9.92 7.02
CA LYS A 110 -32.24 8.61 7.50
C LYS A 110 -31.62 7.44 6.75
N ASP A 111 -31.26 7.66 5.48
CA ASP A 111 -30.61 6.68 4.62
C ASP A 111 -29.08 6.67 4.82
N LYS A 112 -28.59 7.57 5.70
CA LYS A 112 -27.17 7.76 6.05
C LYS A 112 -26.26 8.07 4.88
N VAL A 113 -26.79 8.51 3.73
CA VAL A 113 -26.00 8.89 2.56
C VAL A 113 -25.73 10.39 2.57
N TYR A 114 -24.45 10.77 2.56
CA TYR A 114 -23.99 12.15 2.59
C TYR A 114 -23.17 12.46 1.35
N LEU A 115 -23.48 13.59 0.70
CA LEU A 115 -22.78 14.05 -0.49
C LEU A 115 -21.66 15.01 -0.04
N VAL A 116 -20.41 14.70 -0.39
CA VAL A 116 -19.25 15.47 0.08
C VAL A 116 -18.36 15.80 -1.10
N ARG A 117 -17.84 17.02 -1.14
CA ARG A 117 -16.75 17.45 -2.04
C ARG A 117 -15.60 18.03 -1.21
N PHE A 118 -14.41 18.04 -1.80
CA PHE A 118 -13.25 18.68 -1.18
C PHE A 118 -12.83 19.87 -2.02
N VAL A 119 -12.89 21.07 -1.44
CA VAL A 119 -12.55 22.34 -2.10
C VAL A 119 -11.27 22.91 -1.52
N VAL A 120 -10.38 23.42 -2.37
CA VAL A 120 -9.10 24.01 -1.95
C VAL A 120 -9.30 25.52 -1.73
N GLY A 121 -9.39 25.92 -0.47
CA GLY A 121 -9.12 27.27 0.05
C GLY A 121 -10.03 28.44 -0.38
N GLN A 122 -10.98 28.80 0.49
CA GLN A 122 -11.30 30.22 0.74
C GLN A 122 -11.01 30.48 2.23
N GLU A 123 -10.15 31.46 2.51
CA GLU A 123 -10.03 32.04 3.85
C GLU A 123 -11.38 32.66 4.22
N ASP A 124 -12.06 32.11 5.23
CA ASP A 124 -13.23 32.77 5.82
C ASP A 124 -12.74 33.99 6.60
N ASN A 125 -12.80 35.14 5.93
CA ASN A 125 -12.68 36.45 6.52
C ASN A 125 -13.99 36.78 7.27
N SER A 126 -14.12 36.34 8.53
CA SER A 126 -15.06 36.94 9.48
C SER A 126 -14.65 36.75 10.96
N VAL A 127 -14.10 37.83 11.55
CA VAL A 127 -14.35 38.39 12.92
C VAL A 127 -14.17 37.41 14.11
N SER A 128 -13.38 37.63 15.17
CA SER A 128 -12.71 38.81 15.75
C SER A 128 -11.63 38.37 16.75
N SER A 129 -10.67 39.26 16.96
CA SER A 129 -9.73 39.33 18.09
C SER A 129 -10.34 39.00 19.45
N VAL A 130 -9.59 38.33 20.34
CA VAL A 130 -9.26 38.74 21.73
C VAL A 130 -8.23 37.75 22.31
N TYR A 131 -7.04 38.26 22.66
CA TYR A 131 -6.11 37.66 23.65
C TYR A 131 -6.66 37.94 25.08
N PRO A 132 -6.45 37.06 26.06
CA PRO A 132 -5.22 37.10 26.88
C PRO A 132 -4.66 35.68 27.14
N GLY A 133 -3.35 35.45 27.27
CA GLY A 133 -2.43 36.10 28.18
C GLY A 133 -2.46 35.39 29.53
N GLN A 134 -1.60 34.39 29.74
CA GLN A 134 -1.19 34.00 31.10
C GLN A 134 0.14 33.25 31.12
N ASP A 135 1.14 33.95 31.64
CA ASP A 135 2.32 33.42 32.32
C ASP A 135 1.93 32.36 33.35
N CYS A 136 2.83 31.38 33.56
CA CYS A 136 3.24 30.93 34.88
C CYS A 136 4.53 30.11 34.77
N SER A 137 5.63 30.78 35.09
CA SER A 137 6.89 30.20 35.57
C SER A 137 6.67 29.37 36.84
N VAL A 138 7.25 28.16 36.91
CA VAL A 138 7.76 27.61 38.19
C VAL A 138 9.09 26.92 37.93
N THR A 139 10.08 27.45 38.62
CA THR A 139 11.46 27.01 38.82
C THR A 139 11.53 25.81 39.76
N SER A 140 12.45 24.87 39.50
CA SER A 140 13.41 24.37 40.51
C SER A 140 14.48 23.51 39.82
N VAL A 141 15.60 24.10 39.41
CA VAL A 141 16.93 24.00 40.06
C VAL A 141 17.25 22.63 40.68
N PHE A 142 18.19 21.91 40.07
CA PHE A 142 19.42 21.48 40.75
C PHE A 142 20.54 21.32 39.71
N ASP A 143 21.53 22.20 39.85
CA ASP A 143 22.84 22.15 39.23
C ASP A 143 23.63 20.93 39.72
N THR A 144 24.49 20.36 38.86
CA THR A 144 25.93 20.68 38.93
C THR A 144 26.76 19.93 37.87
N ASN A 145 27.40 20.74 37.02
CA ASN A 145 28.69 20.57 36.37
C ASN A 145 29.56 19.37 36.77
N SER A 146 30.14 18.69 35.77
CA SER A 146 31.56 18.94 35.48
C SER A 146 31.96 18.43 34.09
N SER A 147 32.40 19.38 33.27
CA SER A 147 33.24 19.18 32.09
C SER A 147 34.51 18.40 32.42
N ARG A 148 35.01 17.59 31.48
CA ARG A 148 36.34 17.79 30.85
C ARG A 148 36.61 16.81 29.71
N ARG A 149 37.15 17.42 28.65
CA ARG A 149 37.69 16.84 27.42
C ARG A 149 38.92 15.96 27.65
N SER A 150 39.23 15.24 26.57
CA SER A 150 40.53 14.85 26.02
C SER A 150 40.98 13.43 26.36
N ASN A 151 41.08 12.49 25.41
CA ASN A 151 41.90 12.36 24.19
C ASN A 151 43.04 11.33 24.43
N THR A 152 43.31 10.57 23.37
CA THR A 152 44.51 9.78 23.04
C THR A 152 44.89 8.48 23.80
N GLN A 153 44.92 7.41 22.99
CA GLN A 153 46.04 6.49 22.71
C GLN A 153 46.34 5.27 23.61
N SER A 154 46.10 4.10 23.01
CA SER A 154 47.01 2.94 22.82
C SER A 154 48.14 2.68 23.83
N GLU A 155 48.22 1.46 24.39
CA GLU A 155 49.17 0.39 23.98
C GLU A 155 49.17 -0.86 24.91
N LYS A 156 49.27 -2.02 24.25
CA LYS A 156 50.06 -3.26 24.54
C LYS A 156 50.07 -3.98 25.91
N ARG A 157 49.61 -5.25 25.81
CA ARG A 157 50.03 -6.53 26.43
C ARG A 157 51.20 -6.54 27.43
N TYR A 158 51.06 -7.36 28.49
CA TYR A 158 52.08 -8.36 28.90
C TYR A 158 51.45 -9.50 29.73
N SER A 159 51.86 -10.73 29.46
CA SER A 159 51.58 -11.95 30.23
C SER A 159 52.71 -12.23 31.23
N PRO A 160 52.49 -13.10 32.25
CA PRO A 160 53.57 -13.96 32.73
C PRO A 160 53.19 -15.45 32.75
N SER A 161 54.19 -16.27 32.38
CA SER A 161 54.23 -17.73 32.38
C SER A 161 54.76 -18.25 33.72
N SER A 162 54.20 -19.34 34.23
CA SER A 162 54.93 -20.41 34.94
C SER A 162 54.09 -21.69 34.96
N GLY A 163 54.65 -22.79 34.42
CA GLY A 163 54.03 -24.12 34.36
C GLY A 163 54.23 -24.94 35.65
N PRO A 164 53.68 -26.18 35.71
CA PRO A 164 54.51 -27.33 35.33
C PRO A 164 53.80 -28.50 34.60
N MET A 165 54.59 -29.10 33.68
CA MET A 165 54.71 -30.49 33.17
C MET A 165 53.49 -31.34 32.74
N GLU A 166 53.59 -31.83 31.49
CA GLU A 166 52.71 -32.77 30.78
C GLU A 166 52.78 -34.24 31.25
N PRO A 167 51.74 -35.04 30.95
CA PRO A 167 51.90 -36.38 30.43
C PRO A 167 51.55 -36.45 28.93
N LYS A 168 52.50 -36.97 28.16
CA LYS A 168 52.38 -37.26 26.72
C LYS A 168 51.27 -38.29 26.46
N GLY A 169 50.27 -37.88 25.70
CA GLY A 169 49.28 -38.74 25.08
C GLY A 169 48.73 -38.08 23.83
N THR A 170 49.21 -38.48 22.66
CA THR A 170 48.69 -38.04 21.36
C THR A 170 47.30 -38.63 21.13
N TYR A 171 46.28 -37.98 21.70
CA TYR A 171 44.91 -38.11 21.22
C TYR A 171 44.68 -37.04 20.17
N LYS A 172 44.56 -37.44 18.90
CA LYS A 172 43.98 -36.58 17.86
C LYS A 172 42.56 -36.23 18.31
N ARG A 173 42.37 -35.05 18.89
CA ARG A 173 41.03 -34.48 19.12
C ARG A 173 40.37 -34.33 17.75
N PRO A 174 39.13 -34.81 17.55
CA PRO A 174 38.35 -34.38 16.41
C PRO A 174 38.25 -32.86 16.47
N SER A 175 38.64 -32.19 15.39
CA SER A 175 38.35 -30.78 15.18
C SER A 175 36.83 -30.63 15.10
N MET A 176 36.17 -30.51 16.25
CA MET A 176 34.80 -30.03 16.28
C MET A 176 34.87 -28.54 15.98
N ASP A 177 34.62 -28.22 14.72
CA ASP A 177 34.37 -26.86 14.28
C ASP A 177 33.27 -26.29 15.17
N THR A 178 33.68 -25.48 16.16
CA THR A 178 32.78 -25.00 17.20
C THR A 178 32.01 -23.84 16.58
N GLN A 179 30.96 -24.14 15.82
CA GLN A 179 30.08 -23.13 15.28
C GLN A 179 29.39 -22.42 16.45
N PHE A 180 29.86 -21.22 16.77
CA PHE A 180 29.16 -20.35 17.71
C PHE A 180 27.79 -20.00 17.09
N PRO A 181 26.68 -20.19 17.83
CA PRO A 181 25.37 -19.84 17.30
C PRO A 181 25.32 -18.33 17.05
N ALA A 182 24.64 -17.93 15.97
CA ALA A 182 24.39 -16.52 15.68
C ALA A 182 23.74 -15.85 16.90
N SER A 183 24.16 -14.63 17.24
CA SER A 183 23.57 -13.89 18.35
C SER A 183 22.09 -13.62 18.06
N VAL A 184 21.24 -13.95 19.04
CA VAL A 184 19.79 -13.73 18.99
C VAL A 184 19.45 -12.58 19.94
N SER A 185 18.60 -11.66 19.51
CA SER A 185 18.19 -10.54 20.38
C SER A 185 17.42 -11.06 21.60
N ILE A 186 17.51 -10.33 22.72
CA ILE A 186 16.75 -10.65 23.95
C ILE A 186 15.25 -10.70 23.63
N ASP A 187 14.74 -9.78 22.81
CA ASP A 187 13.34 -9.79 22.38
C ASP A 187 12.94 -11.07 21.65
N ALA A 188 13.80 -11.59 20.78
CA ALA A 188 13.53 -12.85 20.08
C ALA A 188 13.54 -14.05 21.04
N LEU A 189 14.44 -14.07 22.03
CA LEU A 189 14.45 -15.08 23.09
C LEU A 189 13.19 -15.01 23.96
N LEU A 190 12.78 -13.80 24.38
CA LEU A 190 11.55 -13.58 25.14
C LEU A 190 10.30 -13.97 24.33
N LYS A 191 10.30 -13.72 23.02
CA LYS A 191 9.22 -14.15 22.11
C LYS A 191 9.16 -15.67 21.97
N ALA A 192 10.31 -16.35 21.97
CA ALA A 192 10.37 -17.81 21.95
C ALA A 192 9.83 -18.46 23.24
N GLY A 193 9.88 -17.75 24.37
CA GLY A 193 9.26 -18.17 25.63
C GLY A 193 7.72 -18.15 25.62
N LYS A 194 7.08 -17.56 24.59
CA LYS A 194 5.63 -17.59 24.39
C LYS A 194 5.25 -18.74 23.46
N LEU A 195 4.07 -19.33 23.63
CA LEU A 195 3.54 -20.33 22.69
C LEU A 195 3.41 -19.73 21.28
N VAL A 196 4.28 -20.15 20.37
CA VAL A 196 4.18 -19.81 18.94
C VAL A 196 3.27 -20.85 18.28
N LYS A 197 2.01 -20.47 18.02
CA LYS A 197 1.08 -21.36 17.30
C LYS A 197 1.59 -21.58 15.87
N PRO A 198 1.69 -22.83 15.39
CA PRO A 198 2.09 -23.08 14.01
C PRO A 198 1.04 -22.50 13.07
N LYS A 199 1.51 -21.77 12.05
CA LYS A 199 0.63 -21.31 10.97
C LYS A 199 0.21 -22.49 10.12
N LEU A 200 -1.08 -22.62 9.87
CA LEU A 200 -1.61 -23.71 9.06
C LEU A 200 -1.24 -23.45 7.59
N LYS A 201 -0.58 -24.43 6.97
CA LYS A 201 -0.14 -24.39 5.56
C LYS A 201 -0.75 -25.55 4.78
N ASN A 202 -1.12 -25.28 3.54
CA ASN A 202 -1.48 -26.32 2.57
C ASN A 202 -0.30 -26.56 1.63
N LYS A 203 0.06 -27.82 1.42
CA LYS A 203 0.95 -28.20 0.34
C LYS A 203 0.15 -28.21 -0.95
N VAL A 204 0.56 -27.39 -1.91
CA VAL A 204 -0.11 -27.19 -3.21
C VAL A 204 0.92 -27.26 -4.33
N THR A 205 0.52 -27.75 -5.50
CA THR A 205 1.29 -27.63 -6.74
C THR A 205 0.76 -26.41 -7.47
N LEU A 206 1.61 -25.40 -7.65
CA LEU A 206 1.31 -24.18 -8.38
C LEU A 206 1.94 -24.24 -9.75
N THR A 207 1.29 -23.61 -10.72
CA THR A 207 1.82 -23.44 -12.08
C THR A 207 2.45 -22.06 -12.19
N PHE A 208 3.66 -21.96 -12.73
CA PHE A 208 4.34 -20.68 -12.94
C PHE A 208 4.38 -20.42 -14.43
N GLU A 209 3.59 -19.44 -14.86
CA GLU A 209 3.57 -18.95 -16.24
C GLU A 209 4.01 -17.48 -16.23
N GLU A 210 5.07 -17.13 -16.96
CA GLU A 210 5.49 -15.74 -17.16
C GLU A 210 5.16 -15.28 -18.57
N PHE A 211 5.10 -13.96 -18.75
CA PHE A 211 4.87 -13.35 -20.05
C PHE A 211 6.16 -12.75 -20.61
N ASP A 212 6.54 -13.15 -21.81
CA ASP A 212 7.66 -12.59 -22.54
C ASP A 212 7.19 -11.41 -23.40
N VAL A 213 7.63 -10.21 -23.03
CA VAL A 213 7.23 -8.94 -23.68
C VAL A 213 7.75 -8.83 -25.12
N ALA A 214 8.90 -9.43 -25.42
CA ALA A 214 9.54 -9.27 -26.73
C ALA A 214 8.87 -10.15 -27.80
N THR A 215 8.50 -11.37 -27.41
CA THR A 215 7.85 -12.35 -28.29
C THR A 215 6.32 -12.31 -28.21
N GLN A 216 5.78 -11.59 -27.23
CA GLN A 216 4.36 -11.51 -26.90
C GLN A 216 3.73 -12.88 -26.62
N LYS A 217 4.47 -13.76 -25.95
CA LYS A 217 4.05 -15.12 -25.64
C LYS A 217 4.15 -15.42 -24.16
N TRP A 218 3.27 -16.30 -23.70
CA TRP A 218 3.40 -16.94 -22.40
C TRP A 218 4.45 -18.05 -22.48
N THR A 219 5.24 -18.20 -21.43
CA THR A 219 6.18 -19.32 -21.32
C THR A 219 5.44 -20.62 -21.07
N ASP A 220 6.14 -21.72 -21.31
CA ASP A 220 5.67 -23.03 -20.88
C ASP A 220 5.44 -23.05 -19.36
N MET A 221 4.40 -23.79 -18.98
CA MET A 221 4.00 -23.96 -17.59
C MET A 221 5.06 -24.75 -16.82
N VAL A 222 5.55 -24.17 -15.71
CA VAL A 222 6.43 -24.88 -14.77
C VAL A 222 5.65 -25.22 -13.51
N GLU A 223 5.59 -26.51 -13.16
CA GLU A 223 4.97 -26.94 -11.89
C GLU A 223 5.93 -26.78 -10.71
N VAL A 224 5.47 -26.11 -9.67
CA VAL A 224 6.25 -25.75 -8.48
C VAL A 224 5.48 -26.14 -7.23
N VAL A 225 6.07 -26.99 -6.41
CA VAL A 225 5.44 -27.44 -5.16
C VAL A 225 5.71 -26.44 -4.04
N CYS A 226 4.64 -25.95 -3.42
CA CYS A 226 4.67 -24.86 -2.46
C CYS A 226 3.89 -25.23 -1.19
N ASN A 227 4.29 -24.66 -0.05
CA ASN A 227 3.48 -24.60 1.16
C ASN A 227 2.91 -23.19 1.30
N VAL A 228 1.60 -23.04 1.13
CA VAL A 228 0.90 -21.73 1.19
C VAL A 228 0.17 -21.62 2.53
N GLU A 229 0.37 -20.50 3.23
CA GLU A 229 -0.35 -20.19 4.47
C GLU A 229 -1.84 -19.95 4.18
N LYS A 230 -2.73 -20.51 5.03
CA LYS A 230 -4.18 -20.34 4.85
C LYS A 230 -4.69 -18.95 5.17
N GLU A 231 -3.98 -18.24 6.05
CA GLU A 231 -4.33 -16.88 6.46
C GLU A 231 -3.53 -15.87 5.63
N LYS A 232 -4.23 -14.85 5.13
CA LYS A 232 -3.56 -13.70 4.51
C LYS A 232 -2.77 -12.94 5.55
N PHE A 233 -1.57 -12.49 5.18
CA PHE A 233 -0.75 -11.62 6.04
C PHE A 233 -0.96 -10.14 5.74
N ALA A 234 -1.50 -9.81 4.57
CA ALA A 234 -1.83 -8.45 4.17
C ALA A 234 -3.04 -8.43 3.21
N SER A 235 -3.70 -7.30 3.12
CA SER A 235 -4.81 -7.04 2.20
C SER A 235 -4.64 -5.65 1.61
N GLY A 236 -4.65 -5.56 0.29
CA GLY A 236 -4.68 -4.29 -0.44
C GLY A 236 -6.08 -3.97 -0.95
N GLY A 237 -6.20 -2.90 -1.74
CA GLY A 237 -7.49 -2.49 -2.31
C GLY A 237 -8.17 -3.58 -3.15
N PHE A 238 -7.38 -4.34 -3.91
CA PHE A 238 -7.89 -5.35 -4.85
C PHE A 238 -7.55 -6.80 -4.48
N ARG A 239 -6.41 -7.04 -3.82
CA ARG A 239 -5.88 -8.39 -3.62
C ARG A 239 -5.48 -8.66 -2.17
N ASP A 240 -5.67 -9.90 -1.76
CA ASP A 240 -5.22 -10.47 -0.50
C ASP A 240 -3.90 -11.22 -0.71
N ALA A 241 -2.93 -11.05 0.17
CA ALA A 241 -1.59 -11.61 0.06
C ALA A 241 -1.35 -12.72 1.10
N TYR A 242 -0.82 -13.85 0.63
CA TYR A 242 -0.57 -15.07 1.40
C TYR A 242 0.90 -15.45 1.28
N ASN A 243 1.52 -15.86 2.38
CA ASN A 243 2.90 -16.35 2.34
C ASN A 243 2.93 -17.73 1.69
N ALA A 244 3.86 -17.91 0.76
CA ALA A 244 4.17 -19.18 0.15
C ALA A 244 5.65 -19.53 0.41
N THR A 245 5.91 -20.82 0.61
CA THR A 245 7.28 -21.34 0.73
C THR A 245 7.48 -22.51 -0.22
N LEU A 246 8.38 -22.38 -1.18
CA LEU A 246 8.75 -23.47 -2.09
C LEU A 246 9.33 -24.64 -1.28
N THR A 247 9.01 -25.87 -1.69
CA THR A 247 9.65 -27.07 -1.12
C THR A 247 11.09 -27.18 -1.61
N SER A 248 11.95 -27.88 -0.86
CA SER A 248 13.40 -27.95 -1.15
C SER A 248 13.73 -28.44 -2.56
N ASN A 249 12.94 -29.38 -3.09
CA ASN A 249 13.08 -29.91 -4.45
C ASN A 249 12.61 -28.94 -5.56
N SER A 250 11.90 -27.88 -5.21
CA SER A 250 11.43 -26.85 -6.13
C SER A 250 12.27 -25.57 -6.08
N VAL A 251 13.15 -25.44 -5.07
CA VAL A 251 14.13 -24.36 -4.99
C VAL A 251 15.23 -24.64 -6.02
N THR A 252 15.53 -23.64 -6.85
CA THR A 252 16.65 -23.68 -7.80
C THR A 252 17.61 -22.53 -7.48
N GLU A 253 18.79 -22.51 -8.10
CA GLU A 253 19.73 -21.38 -7.95
C GLU A 253 19.07 -20.02 -8.27
N HIS A 254 18.02 -20.03 -9.10
CA HIS A 254 17.34 -18.83 -9.56
C HIS A 254 16.00 -18.54 -8.87
N LEU A 255 15.50 -19.45 -8.03
CA LEU A 255 14.23 -19.31 -7.32
C LEU A 255 14.48 -19.45 -5.82
N GLY A 256 14.36 -18.34 -5.08
CA GLY A 256 14.39 -18.36 -3.62
C GLY A 256 13.25 -19.19 -3.03
N ASN A 257 13.26 -19.42 -1.72
CA ASN A 257 12.22 -20.26 -1.10
C ASN A 257 11.00 -19.49 -0.58
N LYS A 258 11.04 -18.16 -0.43
CA LYS A 258 9.92 -17.35 0.10
C LYS A 258 9.23 -16.54 -1.00
N TRP A 259 7.92 -16.66 -1.06
CA TRP A 259 7.07 -16.11 -2.11
C TRP A 259 5.76 -15.57 -1.54
N VAL A 260 5.04 -14.81 -2.35
CA VAL A 260 3.74 -14.25 -2.02
C VAL A 260 2.74 -14.66 -3.10
N VAL A 261 1.66 -15.34 -2.71
CA VAL A 261 0.50 -15.59 -3.56
C VAL A 261 -0.51 -14.47 -3.32
N LYS A 262 -1.03 -13.87 -4.39
CA LYS A 262 -2.06 -12.82 -4.32
C LYS A 262 -3.33 -13.25 -5.05
N LEU A 263 -4.44 -13.20 -4.33
CA LEU A 263 -5.78 -13.50 -4.84
C LEU A 263 -6.63 -12.23 -4.86
N TYR A 264 -7.47 -12.04 -5.87
CA TYR A 264 -8.44 -10.95 -5.85
C TYR A 264 -9.44 -11.13 -4.70
N ASN A 265 -9.66 -10.07 -3.93
CA ASN A 265 -10.65 -10.09 -2.85
C ASN A 265 -12.08 -10.09 -3.42
N ALA A 266 -13.07 -10.44 -2.60
CA ALA A 266 -14.45 -10.59 -3.08
C ALA A 266 -15.02 -9.32 -3.76
N LYS A 267 -14.64 -8.13 -3.29
CA LYS A 267 -15.05 -6.84 -3.87
C LYS A 267 -14.45 -6.65 -5.27
N ALA A 268 -13.17 -6.97 -5.44
CA ALA A 268 -12.49 -6.90 -6.71
C ALA A 268 -13.05 -7.92 -7.70
N VAL A 269 -13.28 -9.17 -7.27
CA VAL A 269 -13.91 -10.21 -8.11
C VAL A 269 -15.26 -9.73 -8.64
N ALA A 270 -16.12 -9.16 -7.80
CA ALA A 270 -17.42 -8.63 -8.22
C ALA A 270 -17.30 -7.45 -9.20
N SER A 271 -16.29 -6.61 -9.03
CA SER A 271 -16.04 -5.45 -9.92
C SER A 271 -15.50 -5.91 -11.28
N ILE A 272 -14.59 -6.88 -11.30
CA ILE A 272 -13.99 -7.44 -12.51
C ILE A 272 -15.06 -8.14 -13.36
N THR A 273 -15.86 -9.02 -12.74
CA THR A 273 -16.86 -9.80 -13.48
C THR A 273 -18.11 -9.00 -13.82
N GLY A 274 -18.52 -8.09 -12.94
CA GLY A 274 -19.72 -7.27 -13.13
C GLY A 274 -19.47 -6.01 -13.96
N ALA A 275 -18.63 -5.11 -13.46
CA ALA A 275 -18.46 -3.79 -14.06
C ALA A 275 -17.52 -3.81 -15.28
N MET A 276 -16.41 -4.56 -15.21
CA MET A 276 -15.43 -4.66 -16.31
C MET A 276 -15.78 -5.74 -17.33
N GLN A 277 -16.80 -6.57 -17.03
CA GLN A 277 -17.27 -7.65 -17.91
C GLN A 277 -16.14 -8.56 -18.43
N THR A 278 -15.15 -8.83 -17.58
CA THR A 278 -14.02 -9.73 -17.89
C THR A 278 -13.88 -10.83 -16.86
N THR A 279 -13.06 -11.85 -17.14
CA THR A 279 -12.81 -12.94 -16.20
C THR A 279 -11.69 -12.56 -15.23
N VAL A 280 -11.73 -13.15 -14.02
CA VAL A 280 -10.65 -13.00 -13.04
C VAL A 280 -9.32 -13.52 -13.60
N GLU A 281 -9.36 -14.59 -14.40
CA GLU A 281 -8.19 -15.11 -15.11
C GLU A 281 -7.60 -14.07 -16.07
N ASN A 282 -8.40 -13.50 -16.96
CA ASN A 282 -7.93 -12.50 -17.92
C ASN A 282 -7.35 -11.29 -17.21
N HIS A 283 -8.01 -10.80 -16.15
CA HIS A 283 -7.49 -9.68 -15.36
C HIS A 283 -6.19 -10.04 -14.64
N CYS A 284 -6.06 -11.27 -14.13
CA CYS A 284 -4.82 -11.77 -13.50
C CYS A 284 -3.68 -11.89 -14.51
N ARG A 285 -3.95 -12.39 -15.71
CA ARG A 285 -2.99 -12.47 -16.81
C ARG A 285 -2.55 -11.08 -17.28
N LYS A 286 -3.48 -10.13 -17.44
CA LYS A 286 -3.15 -8.72 -17.73
C LYS A 286 -2.26 -8.09 -16.65
N GLN A 287 -2.48 -8.40 -15.37
CA GLN A 287 -1.61 -7.94 -14.28
C GLN A 287 -0.17 -8.45 -14.44
N VAL A 288 0.01 -9.73 -14.78
CA VAL A 288 1.34 -10.33 -15.00
C VAL A 288 2.00 -9.75 -16.25
N GLN A 289 1.24 -9.50 -17.32
CA GLN A 289 1.74 -8.80 -18.51
C GLN A 289 2.21 -7.38 -18.19
N MET A 290 1.41 -6.61 -17.45
CA MET A 290 1.78 -5.27 -16.99
C MET A 290 3.05 -5.30 -16.13
N HIS A 291 3.16 -6.28 -15.23
CA HIS A 291 4.36 -6.49 -14.42
C HIS A 291 5.60 -6.81 -15.27
N ALA A 292 5.44 -7.64 -16.30
CA ALA A 292 6.51 -7.96 -17.24
C ALA A 292 6.98 -6.71 -18.01
N VAL A 293 6.05 -5.84 -18.43
CA VAL A 293 6.37 -4.55 -19.07
C VAL A 293 7.14 -3.64 -18.11
N ALA A 294 6.65 -3.45 -16.88
CA ALA A 294 7.34 -2.64 -15.86
C ALA A 294 8.76 -3.17 -15.56
N ARG A 295 8.91 -4.50 -15.52
CA ARG A 295 10.20 -5.15 -15.37
C ARG A 295 11.11 -4.94 -16.58
N HIS A 296 10.58 -4.96 -17.80
CA HIS A 296 11.35 -4.64 -19.01
C HIS A 296 11.85 -3.19 -18.98
N VAL A 297 10.96 -2.23 -18.65
CA VAL A 297 11.29 -0.80 -18.54
C VAL A 297 12.39 -0.56 -17.51
N THR A 298 12.27 -1.13 -16.30
CA THR A 298 13.28 -0.96 -15.26
C THR A 298 14.62 -1.63 -15.61
N LYS A 299 14.61 -2.78 -16.28
CA LYS A 299 15.85 -3.39 -16.81
C LYS A 299 16.55 -2.51 -17.84
N LYS A 300 15.79 -1.97 -18.79
CA LYS A 300 16.32 -1.05 -19.81
C LYS A 300 16.86 0.21 -19.16
N PHE A 301 16.10 0.82 -18.26
CA PHE A 301 16.54 1.98 -17.46
C PHE A 301 17.87 1.69 -16.74
N LYS A 302 17.96 0.57 -16.03
CA LYS A 302 19.18 0.14 -15.32
C LYS A 302 20.40 0.03 -16.25
N SER A 303 20.22 -0.41 -17.49
CA SER A 303 21.32 -0.54 -18.46
C SER A 303 21.88 0.80 -18.95
N LEU A 304 21.16 1.90 -18.73
CA LEU A 304 21.52 3.25 -19.15
C LEU A 304 22.15 4.07 -18.02
N LEU A 305 22.20 3.54 -16.79
CA LEU A 305 22.60 4.32 -15.62
C LEU A 305 24.11 4.55 -15.57
N PRO A 306 24.55 5.78 -15.25
CA PRO A 306 25.94 6.03 -14.89
C PRO A 306 26.25 5.41 -13.51
N ARG A 307 27.54 5.19 -13.22
CA ARG A 307 27.99 4.56 -11.97
C ARG A 307 27.55 5.35 -10.73
N GLU A 308 27.52 6.68 -10.86
CA GLU A 308 27.17 7.66 -9.84
C GLU A 308 25.69 7.59 -9.44
N PHE A 309 24.83 6.98 -10.26
CA PHE A 309 23.42 6.77 -9.90
C PHE A 309 23.27 5.84 -8.69
N GLY A 310 24.20 4.90 -8.51
CA GLY A 310 24.16 3.92 -7.44
C GLY A 310 23.04 2.89 -7.63
N GLU A 311 22.36 2.53 -6.53
CA GLU A 311 21.26 1.56 -6.57
C GLU A 311 20.05 2.08 -7.37
N CYS A 312 19.35 1.16 -8.03
CA CYS A 312 18.24 1.45 -8.91
C CYS A 312 17.07 0.50 -8.67
N PHE A 313 15.87 1.04 -8.82
CA PHE A 313 14.62 0.31 -8.81
C PHE A 313 14.57 -0.83 -9.82
N GLN A 314 13.97 -1.93 -9.40
CA GLN A 314 13.72 -3.09 -10.25
C GLN A 314 12.48 -3.83 -9.77
N TYR A 315 11.70 -4.33 -10.74
CA TYR A 315 10.63 -5.28 -10.47
C TYR A 315 11.19 -6.71 -10.44
N ASN A 316 10.82 -7.45 -9.41
CA ASN A 316 11.09 -8.89 -9.33
C ASN A 316 10.20 -9.66 -10.30
N ARG A 317 10.37 -10.99 -10.37
CA ARG A 317 9.50 -11.82 -11.21
C ARG A 317 8.10 -11.95 -10.60
N CYS A 318 7.11 -12.02 -11.47
CA CYS A 318 5.71 -12.27 -11.15
C CYS A 318 5.17 -13.25 -12.19
N TYR A 319 4.41 -14.23 -11.72
CA TYR A 319 3.88 -15.32 -12.53
C TYR A 319 2.36 -15.40 -12.37
N TYR A 320 1.70 -15.82 -13.42
CA TYR A 320 0.34 -16.32 -13.34
C TYR A 320 0.34 -17.72 -12.73
N THR A 321 -0.64 -18.00 -11.87
CA THR A 321 -0.84 -19.30 -11.26
C THR A 321 -2.30 -19.56 -10.93
N THR A 322 -2.60 -20.77 -10.49
CA THR A 322 -3.94 -21.16 -10.03
C THR A 322 -3.81 -21.85 -8.68
N ILE A 323 -4.63 -21.46 -7.69
CA ILE A 323 -4.69 -22.09 -6.37
C ILE A 323 -6.13 -22.47 -6.06
N ASP A 324 -6.39 -23.74 -5.76
CA ASP A 324 -7.73 -24.28 -5.52
C ASP A 324 -8.75 -23.90 -6.62
N GLY A 325 -8.30 -23.89 -7.89
CA GLY A 325 -9.10 -23.51 -9.06
C GLY A 325 -9.31 -22.00 -9.24
N GLN A 326 -8.74 -21.16 -8.38
CA GLN A 326 -8.84 -19.70 -8.47
C GLN A 326 -7.60 -19.09 -9.13
N PRO A 327 -7.76 -18.19 -10.12
CA PRO A 327 -6.65 -17.45 -10.71
C PRO A 327 -5.95 -16.56 -9.67
N ALA A 328 -4.62 -16.59 -9.66
CA ALA A 328 -3.79 -15.84 -8.73
C ALA A 328 -2.49 -15.39 -9.40
N THR A 329 -1.80 -14.42 -8.77
CA THR A 329 -0.41 -14.09 -9.11
C THR A 329 0.53 -14.58 -8.02
N ILE A 330 1.73 -15.00 -8.38
CA ILE A 330 2.79 -15.34 -7.43
C ILE A 330 4.07 -14.56 -7.74
N GLU A 331 4.66 -13.97 -6.71
CA GLU A 331 5.86 -13.13 -6.80
C GLU A 331 6.83 -13.39 -5.65
N GLU A 332 8.09 -12.99 -5.82
CA GLU A 332 9.14 -13.17 -4.82
C GLU A 332 8.83 -12.35 -3.55
N PHE A 333 8.95 -12.98 -2.37
CA PHE A 333 8.81 -12.26 -1.12
C PHE A 333 10.03 -11.38 -0.86
N VAL A 334 9.79 -10.10 -0.54
CA VAL A 334 10.86 -9.18 -0.14
C VAL A 334 10.64 -8.73 1.30
N PRO A 335 11.59 -9.01 2.21
CA PRO A 335 11.53 -8.53 3.58
C PRO A 335 11.80 -7.02 3.62
N GLY A 336 11.09 -6.30 4.48
CA GLY A 336 11.33 -4.88 4.72
C GLY A 336 10.08 -4.13 5.16
N SER A 337 10.21 -2.81 5.20
CA SER A 337 9.11 -1.86 5.42
C SER A 337 8.58 -1.34 4.09
N PHE A 338 7.28 -1.50 3.87
CA PHE A 338 6.62 -1.12 2.63
C PHE A 338 6.52 0.39 2.52
N VAL A 339 6.85 0.92 1.35
CA VAL A 339 6.79 2.34 1.04
C VAL A 339 6.10 2.55 -0.29
N LYS A 340 5.23 3.56 -0.37
CA LYS A 340 4.63 4.07 -1.60
C LYS A 340 5.16 5.48 -1.85
N LEU A 341 5.80 5.68 -3.01
CA LEU A 341 6.48 6.94 -3.37
C LEU A 341 5.65 7.78 -4.33
N ILE A 342 5.01 7.13 -5.30
CA ILE A 342 4.20 7.78 -6.33
C ILE A 342 2.97 6.91 -6.53
N ASN A 343 1.78 7.51 -6.57
CA ASN A 343 0.52 6.79 -6.74
C ASN A 343 0.16 6.62 -8.24
N ASN A 344 -0.78 5.73 -8.55
CA ASN A 344 -1.23 5.47 -9.92
C ASN A 344 -1.88 6.68 -10.61
N ASN A 345 -2.35 7.66 -9.82
CA ASN A 345 -2.88 8.93 -10.30
C ASN A 345 -1.82 10.03 -10.47
N GLY A 346 -0.53 9.69 -10.45
CA GLY A 346 0.57 10.63 -10.67
C GLY A 346 0.96 11.49 -9.45
N ILE A 347 0.23 11.38 -8.34
CA ILE A 347 0.53 12.14 -7.13
C ILE A 347 1.79 11.57 -6.44
N ILE A 348 2.76 12.45 -6.21
CA ILE A 348 3.95 12.19 -5.41
C ILE A 348 3.58 12.20 -3.92
N ILE A 349 3.99 11.18 -3.18
CA ILE A 349 3.73 11.07 -1.74
C ILE A 349 4.73 11.97 -0.99
N PRO A 350 4.27 12.90 -0.13
CA PRO A 350 5.16 13.73 0.68
C PRO A 350 6.03 12.88 1.60
N VAL A 351 7.28 13.30 1.78
CA VAL A 351 8.29 12.59 2.58
C VAL A 351 8.82 13.52 3.67
N PRO A 352 9.30 13.00 4.81
CA PRO A 352 9.84 13.84 5.87
C PRO A 352 11.03 14.71 5.41
N ASP A 353 11.07 15.96 5.86
CA ASP A 353 12.13 16.91 5.50
C ASP A 353 13.49 16.58 6.13
N ASP A 354 13.56 15.66 7.09
CA ASP A 354 14.77 15.25 7.80
C ASP A 354 15.25 13.84 7.41
N ASP A 355 14.63 13.21 6.41
CA ASP A 355 14.99 11.87 5.91
C ASP A 355 15.63 11.95 4.51
N ASP A 356 16.95 12.17 4.49
CA ASP A 356 17.71 12.32 3.24
C ASP A 356 17.73 11.04 2.39
N ASP A 357 17.70 9.85 3.02
CA ASP A 357 17.65 8.57 2.32
C ASP A 357 16.32 8.41 1.59
N PHE A 358 15.20 8.76 2.24
CA PHE A 358 13.89 8.71 1.63
C PHE A 358 13.73 9.74 0.52
N LYS A 359 14.28 10.96 0.69
CA LYS A 359 14.30 11.97 -0.37
C LYS A 359 15.08 11.49 -1.59
N GLU A 360 16.24 10.89 -1.41
CA GLU A 360 17.00 10.31 -2.53
C GLU A 360 16.20 9.20 -3.22
N LEU A 361 15.58 8.31 -2.44
CA LEU A 361 14.73 7.24 -2.96
C LEU A 361 13.57 7.79 -3.80
N LEU A 362 12.89 8.84 -3.34
CA LEU A 362 11.83 9.52 -4.08
C LEU A 362 12.35 10.19 -5.35
N GLN A 363 13.46 10.91 -5.30
CA GLN A 363 14.04 11.55 -6.49
C GLN A 363 14.39 10.53 -7.58
N LYS A 364 14.92 9.36 -7.20
CA LYS A 364 15.16 8.25 -8.13
C LYS A 364 13.86 7.67 -8.70
N ALA A 365 12.79 7.62 -7.89
CA ALA A 365 11.48 7.15 -8.34
C ALA A 365 10.89 8.10 -9.38
N GLU A 366 10.91 9.40 -9.10
CA GLU A 366 10.48 10.43 -10.06
C GLU A 366 11.29 10.36 -11.37
N CYS A 367 12.61 10.15 -11.29
CA CYS A 367 13.46 9.97 -12.47
C CYS A 367 13.07 8.74 -13.29
N LEU A 368 12.73 7.61 -12.64
CA LEU A 368 12.27 6.41 -13.32
C LEU A 368 10.92 6.65 -14.03
N VAL A 369 9.96 7.28 -13.35
CA VAL A 369 8.65 7.63 -13.91
C VAL A 369 8.84 8.53 -15.14
N HIS A 370 9.62 9.60 -15.00
CA HIS A 370 9.91 10.53 -16.09
C HIS A 370 10.61 9.83 -17.27
N HIS A 371 11.63 9.01 -17.01
CA HIS A 371 12.30 8.24 -18.05
C HIS A 371 11.32 7.31 -18.79
N SER A 372 10.41 6.64 -18.07
CA SER A 372 9.43 5.73 -18.70
C SER A 372 8.54 6.47 -19.70
N TYR A 373 8.17 7.72 -19.41
CA TYR A 373 7.37 8.56 -20.28
C TYR A 373 8.13 9.01 -21.53
N GLN A 374 9.37 9.48 -21.37
CA GLN A 374 10.19 9.92 -22.51
C GLN A 374 10.62 8.74 -23.39
N SER A 375 11.10 7.65 -22.78
CA SER A 375 11.59 6.48 -23.51
C SER A 375 10.48 5.70 -24.25
N SER A 376 9.21 5.93 -23.89
CA SER A 376 8.05 5.39 -24.59
C SER A 376 7.54 6.32 -25.70
N ASN A 377 8.24 7.41 -26.02
CA ASN A 377 7.75 8.47 -26.91
C ASN A 377 6.39 9.02 -26.46
N THR A 378 6.23 9.26 -25.15
CA THR A 378 5.00 9.80 -24.52
C THR A 378 3.77 8.90 -24.63
N LYS A 379 3.94 7.61 -24.97
CA LYS A 379 2.82 6.68 -25.15
C LYS A 379 2.30 6.12 -23.82
N PHE A 380 3.19 5.92 -22.86
CA PHE A 380 2.81 5.46 -21.51
C PHE A 380 3.77 5.98 -20.44
N MET A 381 3.32 5.96 -19.20
CA MET A 381 4.08 6.31 -18.00
C MET A 381 3.92 5.20 -16.95
N LEU A 382 5.03 4.68 -16.46
CA LEU A 382 5.06 3.78 -15.31
C LEU A 382 4.74 4.61 -14.05
N LEU A 383 3.72 4.22 -13.32
CA LEU A 383 3.26 4.87 -12.08
C LEU A 383 3.13 3.81 -10.97
N ASP A 384 2.49 4.21 -9.87
CA ASP A 384 2.30 3.39 -8.67
C ASP A 384 3.61 2.81 -8.12
N ILE A 385 4.62 3.65 -8.00
CA ILE A 385 5.94 3.27 -7.52
C ILE A 385 5.85 2.96 -6.02
N GLN A 386 5.79 1.66 -5.71
CA GLN A 386 5.67 1.14 -4.35
C GLN A 386 6.48 -0.15 -4.16
N GLY A 387 7.03 -0.35 -2.97
CA GLY A 387 7.85 -1.50 -2.67
C GLY A 387 8.67 -1.42 -1.40
N MET A 388 9.80 -2.13 -1.40
CA MET A 388 10.73 -2.29 -0.28
C MET A 388 12.12 -1.84 -0.74
N GLY A 389 12.55 -0.64 -0.33
CA GLY A 389 13.76 -0.01 -0.89
C GLY A 389 13.67 0.07 -2.42
N TYR A 390 14.68 -0.46 -3.12
CA TYR A 390 14.72 -0.49 -4.59
C TYR A 390 14.00 -1.69 -5.25
N LYS A 391 13.28 -2.51 -4.47
CA LYS A 391 12.49 -3.63 -4.99
C LYS A 391 11.02 -3.24 -5.09
N LEU A 392 10.49 -3.19 -6.31
CA LEU A 392 9.12 -2.75 -6.59
C LEU A 392 8.18 -3.93 -6.84
N PHE A 393 6.90 -3.74 -6.50
CA PHE A 393 5.80 -4.69 -6.71
C PHE A 393 4.57 -3.95 -7.22
N ASP A 394 3.63 -4.69 -7.80
CA ASP A 394 2.30 -4.18 -8.18
C ASP A 394 2.36 -2.85 -8.95
N PRO A 395 3.01 -2.83 -10.13
CA PRO A 395 3.07 -1.63 -10.96
C PRO A 395 1.68 -1.25 -11.46
N GLU A 396 1.50 0.03 -11.76
CA GLU A 396 0.45 0.50 -12.67
C GLU A 396 1.08 1.27 -13.82
N ILE A 397 0.44 1.22 -14.99
CA ILE A 397 0.90 1.94 -16.17
C ILE A 397 -0.26 2.80 -16.69
N ALA A 398 -0.02 4.11 -16.74
CA ALA A 398 -0.91 5.05 -17.40
C ALA A 398 -0.57 5.13 -18.89
N THR A 399 -1.55 4.98 -19.77
CA THR A 399 -1.37 5.11 -21.22
C THR A 399 -2.04 6.35 -21.77
N LYS A 400 -1.45 6.96 -22.81
CA LYS A 400 -2.06 8.12 -23.47
C LYS A 400 -3.45 7.80 -24.03
N GLU A 401 -3.60 6.59 -24.59
CA GLU A 401 -4.87 6.04 -25.06
C GLU A 401 -5.28 4.90 -24.13
N VAL A 402 -6.51 4.90 -23.62
CA VAL A 402 -7.01 3.85 -22.71
C VAL A 402 -7.35 2.56 -23.44
N LEU A 403 -7.80 2.71 -24.69
CA LEU A 403 -8.38 1.64 -25.49
C LEU A 403 -7.54 1.46 -26.75
N ASP A 404 -7.17 0.22 -27.05
CA ASP A 404 -6.70 -0.14 -28.37
C ASP A 404 -7.91 -0.18 -29.32
N VAL A 405 -7.93 0.68 -30.33
CA VAL A 405 -9.05 0.83 -31.26
C VAL A 405 -9.22 -0.41 -32.14
N GLU A 406 -8.14 -1.13 -32.46
CA GLU A 406 -8.20 -2.29 -33.35
C GLU A 406 -8.78 -3.52 -32.64
N SER A 407 -8.32 -3.80 -31.43
CA SER A 407 -8.77 -4.94 -30.64
C SER A 407 -9.98 -4.62 -29.75
N ASN A 408 -10.31 -3.34 -29.58
CA ASN A 408 -11.30 -2.85 -28.61
C ASN A 408 -10.99 -3.32 -27.16
N GLU A 409 -9.70 -3.49 -26.85
CA GLU A 409 -9.21 -3.91 -25.54
C GLU A 409 -8.66 -2.73 -24.76
N VAL A 410 -9.01 -2.65 -23.47
CA VAL A 410 -8.41 -1.68 -22.56
C VAL A 410 -6.97 -2.08 -22.27
N TYR A 411 -6.05 -1.12 -22.41
CA TYR A 411 -4.64 -1.31 -22.08
C TYR A 411 -4.46 -1.54 -20.58
N PHE A 412 -3.74 -2.61 -20.26
CA PHE A 412 -3.42 -3.04 -18.89
C PHE A 412 -4.66 -3.29 -18.02
N CYS A 413 -4.64 -2.86 -16.76
CA CYS A 413 -5.66 -3.13 -15.76
C CYS A 413 -6.43 -1.85 -15.40
N CYS A 414 -7.41 -1.99 -14.50
CA CYS A 414 -8.25 -0.88 -14.06
C CYS A 414 -7.53 0.27 -13.33
N GLY A 415 -6.27 0.09 -12.93
CA GLY A 415 -5.44 1.13 -12.34
C GLY A 415 -4.82 2.10 -13.35
N ASN A 416 -5.02 1.87 -14.66
CA ASN A 416 -4.62 2.77 -15.72
C ASN A 416 -5.44 4.08 -15.68
N CYS A 417 -4.89 5.11 -15.03
CA CYS A 417 -5.48 6.45 -14.95
C CYS A 417 -5.26 7.30 -16.22
N SER A 418 -4.68 6.74 -17.28
CA SER A 418 -4.47 7.41 -18.57
C SER A 418 -3.82 8.80 -18.47
N SER A 419 -4.24 9.73 -19.33
CA SER A 419 -3.76 11.12 -19.33
C SER A 419 -3.92 11.78 -17.97
N VAL A 420 -4.95 11.48 -17.19
CA VAL A 420 -5.14 12.08 -15.85
C VAL A 420 -3.95 11.80 -14.94
N GLY A 421 -3.46 10.56 -14.90
CA GLY A 421 -2.28 10.22 -14.11
C GLY A 421 -0.99 10.83 -14.66
N ILE A 422 -0.86 10.86 -15.99
CA ILE A 422 0.29 11.46 -16.68
C ILE A 422 0.36 12.96 -16.38
N ASP A 423 -0.72 13.69 -16.62
CA ASP A 423 -0.81 15.13 -16.49
C ASP A 423 -0.59 15.57 -15.03
N ALA A 424 -1.15 14.82 -14.06
CA ALA A 424 -0.94 15.08 -12.64
C ALA A 424 0.54 14.96 -12.22
N PHE A 425 1.24 13.93 -12.72
CA PHE A 425 2.68 13.79 -12.49
C PHE A 425 3.45 14.93 -13.17
N LEU A 426 3.19 15.20 -14.46
CA LEU A 426 3.92 16.23 -15.22
C LEU A 426 3.73 17.64 -14.65
N ALA A 427 2.54 17.94 -14.09
CA ALA A 427 2.23 19.24 -13.49
C ALA A 427 3.03 19.51 -12.20
N THR A 428 3.46 18.46 -11.48
CA THR A 428 4.13 18.58 -10.18
C THR A 428 5.61 18.22 -10.23
N HIS A 429 6.01 17.36 -11.17
CA HIS A 429 7.39 16.91 -11.30
C HIS A 429 8.33 18.05 -11.73
N LYS A 430 9.41 18.20 -10.97
CA LYS A 430 10.55 19.04 -11.33
C LYS A 430 11.76 18.12 -11.51
N CYS A 431 12.47 18.26 -12.63
CA CYS A 431 13.68 17.49 -12.87
C CYS A 431 14.66 17.66 -11.70
N ASN A 432 15.11 16.54 -11.15
CA ASN A 432 16.07 16.50 -10.05
C ASN A 432 17.47 16.07 -10.53
N LYS A 433 18.42 15.93 -9.61
CA LYS A 433 19.81 15.56 -9.92
C LYS A 433 19.91 14.28 -10.76
N PHE A 434 19.04 13.29 -10.53
CA PHE A 434 19.03 12.02 -11.27
C PHE A 434 18.43 12.18 -12.67
N CYS A 435 17.39 12.99 -12.84
CA CYS A 435 16.87 13.34 -14.17
C CYS A 435 17.96 13.99 -15.03
N GLY A 436 18.76 14.88 -14.42
CA GLY A 436 19.93 15.51 -15.07
C GLY A 436 21.02 14.50 -15.44
N MET A 437 21.36 13.55 -14.55
CA MET A 437 22.29 12.46 -14.85
C MET A 437 21.83 11.62 -16.05
N MET A 438 20.52 11.38 -16.15
CA MET A 438 19.89 10.63 -17.25
C MET A 438 19.64 11.47 -18.51
N LYS A 439 19.99 12.77 -18.50
CA LYS A 439 19.80 13.71 -19.61
C LYS A 439 18.34 13.76 -20.11
N LEU A 440 17.38 13.62 -19.20
CA LEU A 440 15.96 13.71 -19.54
C LEU A 440 15.61 15.15 -19.89
N ALA A 441 14.82 15.34 -20.95
CA ALA A 441 14.35 16.67 -21.32
C ALA A 441 13.43 17.23 -20.21
N GLU A 442 13.47 18.53 -19.95
CA GLU A 442 12.52 19.13 -19.03
C GLU A 442 11.09 19.07 -19.60
N ASN A 443 10.11 18.88 -18.72
CA ASN A 443 8.70 18.97 -19.07
C ASN A 443 8.37 20.41 -19.42
N LYS A 444 8.52 20.80 -20.69
CA LYS A 444 7.92 22.04 -21.19
C LYS A 444 6.44 21.75 -21.38
N MET A 445 5.61 22.23 -20.45
CA MET A 445 4.19 22.37 -20.74
C MET A 445 4.08 23.24 -22.00
N PHE A 446 3.53 22.68 -23.08
CA PHE A 446 2.98 23.50 -24.15
C PHE A 446 1.76 24.20 -23.54
N ILE A 447 1.98 25.41 -23.03
CA ILE A 447 0.89 26.36 -22.88
C ILE A 447 0.61 26.81 -24.30
N GLU A 448 -0.28 26.12 -25.01
CA GLU A 448 -0.95 26.70 -26.17
C GLU A 448 -1.81 27.84 -25.61
N VAL A 449 -1.28 29.05 -25.73
CA VAL A 449 -2.05 30.28 -25.58
C VAL A 449 -2.67 30.52 -26.96
N ASP A 450 -3.93 30.15 -27.11
CA ASP A 450 -4.81 30.66 -28.17
C ASP A 450 -6.01 31.39 -27.55
#